data_AF-A0A9W6BTP6-F1
#
_entry.id   AF-A0A9W6BTP6-F1
#
_cell.length_a   1.000
_cell.length_b   1.000
_cell.length_c   1.000
_cell.angle_alpha   90.00
_cell.angle_beta   90.00
_cell.angle_gamma   90.00
#
_symmetry.space_group_name_H-M   'P 1'
#
loop_
_entity.id
_entity.type
_entity.pdbx_description
1 polymer ?
#
loop_
_entity_poly.entity_id
_entity_poly.type
_entity_poly.pdbx_seq_one_letter_code
_entity_poly.pdbx_strand_id
1 'polypeptide(L)'
;MASPSKRREMDVMKLMMSDWKVELVEDNISEFHVDFSGPKDSPYEGGVWKVHVELPDAYPYKSPSIGFVNRCYHPNIDEASGSVCLDVINQTWSPMFDLVNIFEVFLPQLLLYPNPTDPLNSEAAALLMREPQVYANKVKDYVQRYARPEQVLGHNPASVNNKSSDDEDGDGDQKMGDGDGEESEGGFLSSSDDEDS
;
A
#
# COMPACT_ATOMS: atom_id res chain seq x y z
N MET A 1 18.10 -11.09 -33.74
CA MET A 1 17.74 -10.10 -32.71
C MET A 1 16.72 -9.14 -33.31
N ALA A 2 15.54 -9.00 -32.71
CA ALA A 2 14.60 -7.94 -33.10
C ALA A 2 15.18 -6.57 -32.74
N SER A 3 14.77 -5.50 -33.42
CA SER A 3 15.13 -4.15 -32.97
C SER A 3 14.50 -3.87 -31.60
N PRO A 4 15.08 -2.99 -30.76
CA PRO A 4 14.54 -2.64 -29.44
C PRO A 4 13.04 -2.28 -29.46
N SER A 5 12.62 -1.44 -30.43
CA SER A 5 11.20 -1.11 -30.64
C SER A 5 10.34 -2.35 -30.94
N LYS A 6 10.79 -3.23 -31.84
CA LYS A 6 10.08 -4.46 -32.18
C LYS A 6 9.97 -5.43 -31.01
N ARG A 7 11.00 -5.51 -30.15
CA ARG A 7 10.95 -6.36 -28.94
C ARG A 7 9.95 -5.80 -27.93
N ARG A 8 9.93 -4.48 -27.71
CA ARG A 8 8.94 -3.80 -26.85
C ARG A 8 7.51 -4.12 -27.30
N GLU A 9 7.21 -3.84 -28.57
CA GLU A 9 5.89 -4.08 -29.15
C GLU A 9 5.46 -5.55 -29.02
N MET A 10 6.35 -6.49 -29.35
CA MET A 10 6.07 -7.92 -29.26
C MET A 10 5.79 -8.36 -27.83
N ASP A 11 6.58 -7.93 -26.85
CA ASP A 11 6.42 -8.34 -25.45
C ASP A 11 5.12 -7.79 -24.84
N VAL A 12 4.79 -6.53 -25.13
CA VAL A 12 3.54 -5.90 -24.69
C VAL A 12 2.33 -6.58 -25.34
N MET A 13 2.38 -6.84 -26.65
CA MET A 13 1.30 -7.57 -27.33
C MET A 13 1.14 -8.99 -26.78
N LYS A 14 2.24 -9.70 -26.50
CA LYS A 14 2.20 -11.03 -25.88
C LYS A 14 1.53 -10.98 -24.51
N LEU A 15 1.82 -9.96 -23.70
CA LEU A 15 1.19 -9.75 -22.42
C LEU A 15 -0.31 -9.42 -22.56
N MET A 16 -0.69 -8.56 -23.51
CA MET A 16 -2.11 -8.24 -23.77
C MET A 16 -2.93 -9.42 -24.33
N MET A 17 -2.26 -10.39 -24.97
CA MET A 17 -2.90 -11.62 -25.47
C MET A 17 -2.93 -12.76 -24.44
N SER A 18 -2.41 -12.52 -23.24
CA SER A 18 -2.45 -13.48 -22.14
C SER A 18 -3.68 -13.25 -21.25
N ASP A 19 -3.82 -14.04 -20.18
CA ASP A 19 -4.91 -13.89 -19.20
C ASP A 19 -4.74 -12.67 -18.27
N TRP A 20 -3.66 -11.91 -18.42
CA TRP A 20 -3.41 -10.69 -17.64
C TRP A 20 -4.26 -9.52 -18.14
N LYS A 21 -4.92 -8.83 -17.21
CA LYS A 21 -5.67 -7.61 -17.52
C LYS A 21 -4.70 -6.42 -17.60
N VAL A 22 -4.45 -5.95 -18.82
CA VAL A 22 -3.54 -4.85 -19.14
C VAL A 22 -4.32 -3.60 -19.56
N GLU A 23 -3.95 -2.44 -19.03
CA GLU A 23 -4.53 -1.13 -19.34
C GLU A 23 -3.39 -0.16 -19.72
N LEU A 24 -3.32 0.26 -20.99
CA LEU A 24 -2.29 1.21 -21.44
C LEU A 24 -2.53 2.60 -20.85
N VAL A 25 -1.46 3.32 -20.49
CA VAL A 25 -1.53 4.72 -20.08
C VAL A 25 -1.43 5.58 -21.33
N GLU A 26 -2.44 6.42 -21.59
CA GLU A 26 -2.49 7.33 -22.75
C GLU A 26 -2.22 6.65 -24.11
N ASP A 27 -2.66 5.39 -24.27
CA ASP A 27 -2.42 4.55 -25.45
C ASP A 27 -0.91 4.34 -25.78
N ASN A 28 -0.02 4.56 -24.80
CA ASN A 28 1.42 4.38 -24.93
C ASN A 28 1.83 2.95 -24.54
N ILE A 29 2.40 2.21 -25.49
CA ILE A 29 2.91 0.83 -25.23
C ILE A 29 4.08 0.78 -24.24
N SER A 30 4.70 1.92 -23.94
CA SER A 30 5.84 2.00 -23.02
C SER A 30 5.40 2.17 -21.57
N GLU A 31 4.12 2.41 -21.31
CA GLU A 31 3.61 2.65 -19.96
C GLU A 31 2.20 2.05 -19.81
N PHE A 32 2.02 1.15 -18.86
CA PHE A 32 0.76 0.44 -18.69
C PHE A 32 0.57 -0.08 -17.27
N HIS A 33 -0.67 -0.40 -16.95
CA HIS A 33 -1.07 -1.03 -15.71
C HIS A 33 -1.44 -2.50 -15.92
N VAL A 34 -1.14 -3.34 -14.93
CA VAL A 34 -1.54 -4.75 -14.90
C VAL A 34 -2.16 -5.07 -13.55
N ASP A 35 -3.31 -5.73 -13.55
CA ASP A 35 -3.92 -6.23 -12.31
C ASP A 35 -3.16 -7.48 -11.84
N PHE A 36 -2.63 -7.42 -10.62
CA PHE A 36 -1.81 -8.47 -10.01
C PHE A 36 -2.44 -8.98 -8.72
N SER A 37 -2.65 -10.30 -8.64
CA SER A 37 -3.17 -10.96 -7.43
C SER A 37 -2.02 -11.44 -6.55
N GLY A 38 -2.15 -11.24 -5.24
CA GLY A 38 -1.19 -11.71 -4.26
C GLY A 38 -1.01 -13.24 -4.31
N PRO A 39 0.21 -13.75 -4.08
CA PRO A 39 0.48 -15.19 -4.06
C PRO A 39 -0.37 -15.92 -3.02
N LYS A 40 -0.83 -17.12 -3.37
CA LYS A 40 -1.47 -18.03 -2.42
C LYS A 40 -0.49 -18.50 -1.35
N ASP A 41 -1.03 -18.91 -0.21
CA ASP A 41 -0.28 -19.39 0.94
C ASP A 41 0.74 -18.35 1.46
N SER A 42 0.42 -17.06 1.28
CA SER A 42 1.24 -15.93 1.70
C SER A 42 0.42 -14.89 2.48
N PRO A 43 1.05 -13.99 3.24
CA PRO A 43 0.35 -12.87 3.88
C PRO A 43 -0.35 -11.92 2.89
N TYR A 44 0.01 -11.98 1.59
CA TYR A 44 -0.55 -11.17 0.52
C TYR A 44 -1.78 -11.81 -0.14
N GLU A 45 -2.11 -13.05 0.21
CA GLU A 45 -3.23 -13.79 -0.39
C GLU A 45 -4.55 -13.02 -0.28
N GLY A 46 -5.33 -13.04 -1.36
CA GLY A 46 -6.60 -12.31 -1.46
C GLY A 46 -6.45 -10.82 -1.78
N GLY A 47 -5.24 -10.29 -1.76
CA GLY A 47 -4.94 -8.94 -2.21
C GLY A 47 -4.89 -8.83 -3.75
N VAL A 48 -5.32 -7.69 -4.26
CA VAL A 48 -5.20 -7.29 -5.67
C VAL A 48 -4.53 -5.93 -5.72
N TRP A 49 -3.54 -5.80 -6.61
CA TRP A 49 -2.84 -4.55 -6.86
C TRP A 49 -2.91 -4.18 -8.33
N LYS A 50 -3.08 -2.89 -8.60
CA LYS A 50 -2.79 -2.33 -9.91
C LYS A 50 -1.29 -2.03 -9.95
N VAL A 51 -0.56 -2.72 -10.82
CA VAL A 51 0.89 -2.57 -10.97
C VAL A 51 1.17 -1.71 -12.19
N HIS A 52 1.79 -0.56 -11.97
CA HIS A 52 2.33 0.31 -13.01
C HIS A 52 3.66 -0.25 -13.53
N VAL A 53 3.81 -0.29 -14.84
CA VAL A 53 5.02 -0.72 -15.53
C VAL A 53 5.42 0.32 -16.56
N GLU A 54 6.69 0.72 -16.53
CA GLU A 54 7.29 1.62 -17.50
C GLU A 54 8.48 0.93 -18.19
N LEU A 55 8.45 0.88 -19.52
CA LEU A 55 9.50 0.31 -20.35
C LEU A 55 10.43 1.42 -20.85
N PRO A 56 11.71 1.44 -20.44
CA PRO A 56 12.62 2.50 -20.85
C PRO A 56 12.97 2.44 -22.34
N ASP A 57 13.55 3.52 -22.88
CA ASP A 57 14.04 3.59 -24.26
C ASP A 57 15.05 2.50 -24.61
N ALA A 58 15.87 2.12 -23.64
CA ALA A 58 16.87 1.07 -23.81
C ALA A 58 16.34 -0.36 -23.57
N TYR A 59 15.02 -0.55 -23.41
CA TYR A 59 14.40 -1.87 -23.29
C TYR A 59 14.73 -2.76 -24.51
N PRO A 60 15.07 -4.06 -24.32
CA PRO A 60 15.11 -4.82 -23.06
C PRO A 60 16.47 -4.83 -22.35
N TYR A 61 17.44 -4.03 -22.81
CA TYR A 61 18.79 -3.97 -22.21
C TYR A 61 18.80 -3.27 -20.85
N LYS A 62 17.85 -2.36 -20.62
CA LYS A 62 17.48 -1.90 -19.28
C LYS A 62 16.17 -2.56 -18.85
N SER A 63 16.06 -2.88 -17.56
CA SER A 63 14.85 -3.45 -16.98
C SER A 63 13.69 -2.45 -17.03
N PRO A 64 12.45 -2.94 -17.00
CA PRO A 64 11.29 -2.12 -16.67
C PRO A 64 11.41 -1.51 -15.27
N SER A 65 10.77 -0.35 -15.09
CA SER A 65 10.39 0.15 -13.76
C SER A 65 9.06 -0.48 -13.36
N ILE A 66 8.91 -0.86 -12.09
CA ILE A 66 7.71 -1.50 -11.56
C ILE A 66 7.25 -0.74 -10.31
N GLY A 67 5.98 -0.41 -10.24
CA GLY A 67 5.38 0.28 -9.09
C GLY A 67 3.99 -0.26 -8.73
N PHE A 68 3.72 -0.39 -7.44
CA PHE A 68 2.40 -0.73 -6.92
C PHE A 68 1.57 0.55 -6.74
N VAL A 69 0.49 0.72 -7.50
CA VAL A 69 -0.34 1.94 -7.48
C VAL A 69 -1.07 2.08 -6.14
N ASN A 70 -1.65 0.99 -5.66
CA ASN A 70 -2.21 0.91 -4.31
C ASN A 70 -1.19 0.33 -3.33
N ARG A 71 -1.29 0.69 -2.05
CA ARG A 71 -0.25 0.44 -1.05
C ARG A 71 0.07 -1.05 -0.90
N CYS A 72 1.36 -1.35 -0.83
CA CYS A 72 1.90 -2.68 -0.54
C CYS A 72 2.97 -2.56 0.55
N TYR A 73 2.81 -3.30 1.66
CA TYR A 73 3.79 -3.28 2.76
C TYR A 73 4.82 -4.39 2.54
N HIS A 74 6.03 -4.01 2.12
CA HIS A 74 7.08 -4.97 1.76
C HIS A 74 8.48 -4.33 1.88
N PRO A 75 9.53 -5.05 2.34
CA PRO A 75 10.89 -4.53 2.49
C PRO A 75 11.48 -3.85 1.24
N ASN A 76 11.25 -4.41 0.06
CA ASN A 76 11.79 -3.91 -1.21
C ASN A 76 10.80 -3.07 -2.03
N ILE A 77 9.72 -2.59 -1.41
CA ILE A 77 8.75 -1.69 -2.05
C ILE A 77 8.73 -0.41 -1.23
N ASP A 78 8.95 0.74 -1.88
CA ASP A 78 8.78 2.02 -1.22
C ASP A 78 7.31 2.22 -0.85
N GLU A 79 7.03 2.56 0.41
CA GLU A 79 5.65 2.62 0.91
C GLU A 79 4.88 3.84 0.40
N ALA A 80 5.59 4.93 0.05
CA ALA A 80 4.96 6.17 -0.39
C ALA A 80 4.69 6.17 -1.90
N SER A 81 5.66 5.77 -2.72
CA SER A 81 5.56 5.74 -4.17
C SER A 81 5.08 4.39 -4.72
N GLY A 82 5.20 3.31 -3.94
CA GLY A 82 4.95 1.94 -4.40
C GLY A 82 6.06 1.37 -5.28
N SER A 83 7.16 2.08 -5.51
CA SER A 83 8.24 1.65 -6.41
C SER A 83 8.94 0.41 -5.88
N VAL A 84 9.15 -0.58 -6.74
CA VAL A 84 9.96 -1.76 -6.45
C VAL A 84 11.44 -1.40 -6.60
N CYS A 85 12.28 -1.86 -5.67
CA CYS A 85 13.72 -1.62 -5.70
C CYS A 85 14.36 -2.07 -7.03
N LEU A 86 14.97 -1.12 -7.74
CA LEU A 86 15.59 -1.35 -9.05
C LEU A 86 16.71 -2.40 -8.99
N ASP A 87 17.50 -2.42 -7.91
CA ASP A 87 18.58 -3.40 -7.75
C ASP A 87 18.06 -4.82 -7.63
N VAL A 88 16.89 -5.01 -7.00
CA VAL A 88 16.23 -6.32 -6.90
C VAL A 88 15.67 -6.76 -8.25
N ILE A 89 15.11 -5.84 -9.02
CA ILE A 89 14.67 -6.10 -10.41
C ILE A 89 15.89 -6.54 -11.25
N ASN A 90 16.99 -5.79 -11.18
CA ASN A 90 18.20 -6.03 -11.97
C ASN A 90 18.95 -7.33 -11.60
N GLN A 91 18.74 -7.89 -10.41
CA GLN A 91 19.27 -9.21 -10.05
C GLN A 91 18.62 -10.35 -10.86
N THR A 92 17.37 -10.17 -11.29
CA THR A 92 16.60 -11.17 -12.04
C THR A 92 16.51 -10.83 -13.53
N TRP A 93 16.43 -9.53 -13.87
CA TRP A 93 16.22 -9.09 -15.23
C TRP A 93 17.41 -9.39 -16.14
N SER A 94 17.12 -9.85 -17.35
CA SER A 94 18.06 -9.89 -18.46
C SER A 94 17.32 -9.61 -19.76
N PRO A 95 18.01 -9.25 -20.86
CA PRO A 95 17.35 -9.04 -22.15
C PRO A 95 16.59 -10.26 -22.71
N MET A 96 16.82 -11.45 -22.15
CA MET A 96 16.14 -12.70 -22.50
C MET A 96 14.98 -13.04 -21.55
N PHE A 97 14.81 -12.28 -20.46
CA PHE A 97 13.72 -12.46 -19.52
C PHE A 97 12.42 -11.97 -20.16
N ASP A 98 11.41 -12.83 -20.18
CA ASP A 98 10.12 -12.50 -20.78
C ASP A 98 9.32 -11.58 -19.87
N LEU A 99 8.70 -10.55 -20.44
CA LEU A 99 7.94 -9.53 -19.70
C LEU A 99 6.82 -10.15 -18.83
N VAL A 100 6.14 -11.19 -19.32
CA VAL A 100 5.10 -11.92 -18.56
C VAL A 100 5.64 -12.55 -17.28
N ASN A 101 6.92 -12.95 -17.25
CA ASN A 101 7.54 -13.54 -16.07
C ASN A 101 7.76 -12.53 -14.95
N ILE A 102 7.60 -11.22 -15.19
CA ILE A 102 7.52 -10.24 -14.12
C ILE A 102 6.37 -10.61 -13.17
N PHE A 103 5.21 -10.95 -13.73
CA PHE A 103 4.00 -11.23 -12.99
C PHE A 103 3.85 -12.71 -12.62
N GLU A 104 4.31 -13.62 -13.48
CA GLU A 104 4.22 -15.07 -13.21
C GLU A 104 5.29 -15.56 -12.22
N VAL A 105 6.46 -14.92 -12.18
CA VAL A 105 7.62 -15.43 -11.43
C VAL A 105 8.19 -14.38 -10.48
N PHE A 106 8.64 -13.24 -11.00
CA PHE A 106 9.43 -12.28 -10.22
C PHE A 106 8.65 -11.69 -9.04
N LEU A 107 7.48 -11.08 -9.29
CA LEU A 107 6.67 -10.46 -8.22
C LEU A 107 6.20 -11.49 -7.19
N PRO A 108 5.68 -12.68 -7.56
CA PRO A 108 5.34 -13.71 -6.59
C PRO A 108 6.53 -14.14 -5.72
N GLN A 109 7.71 -14.36 -6.32
CA GLN A 109 8.91 -14.74 -5.58
C GLN A 109 9.39 -13.61 -4.67
N LEU A 110 9.34 -12.36 -5.13
CA LEU A 110 9.70 -11.19 -4.33
C LEU A 110 8.83 -11.09 -3.07
N LEU A 111 7.51 -11.20 -3.22
CA LEU A 111 6.58 -11.11 -2.09
C LEU A 111 6.75 -12.25 -1.08
N LEU A 112 7.07 -13.46 -1.55
CA LEU A 112 7.32 -14.62 -0.68
C LEU A 112 8.68 -14.55 0.02
N TYR A 113 9.69 -14.04 -0.66
CA TYR A 113 11.08 -14.02 -0.21
C TYR A 113 11.68 -12.62 -0.36
N PRO A 114 11.35 -11.68 0.54
CA PRO A 114 11.91 -10.34 0.50
C PRO A 114 13.43 -10.37 0.57
N ASN A 115 14.10 -9.49 -0.16
CA ASN A 115 15.54 -9.31 -0.04
C ASN A 115 15.83 -8.33 1.12
N PRO A 116 16.43 -8.78 2.23
CA PRO A 116 16.71 -7.90 3.38
C PRO A 116 17.93 -7.00 3.16
N THR A 117 18.65 -7.15 2.03
CA THR A 117 19.82 -6.34 1.70
C THR A 117 19.36 -4.99 1.18
N ASP A 118 19.66 -3.92 1.93
CA ASP A 118 19.31 -2.53 1.63
C ASP A 118 17.82 -2.31 1.28
N PRO A 119 16.92 -2.45 2.28
CA PRO A 119 15.48 -2.36 2.05
C PRO A 119 15.02 -0.91 1.83
N LEU A 120 14.10 -0.71 0.87
CA LEU A 120 13.41 0.57 0.70
C LEU A 120 12.49 0.89 1.88
N ASN A 121 11.86 -0.14 2.45
CA ASN A 121 11.09 -0.02 3.68
C ASN A 121 11.84 -0.68 4.84
N SER A 122 12.65 0.12 5.54
CA SER A 122 13.45 -0.36 6.67
C SER A 122 12.59 -0.84 7.85
N GLU A 123 11.39 -0.28 8.04
CA GLU A 123 10.46 -0.73 9.10
C GLU A 123 9.92 -2.14 8.79
N ALA A 124 9.48 -2.36 7.55
CA ALA A 124 9.03 -3.67 7.08
C ALA A 124 10.13 -4.73 7.22
N ALA A 125 11.36 -4.40 6.82
CA ALA A 125 12.50 -5.29 6.96
C ALA A 125 12.82 -5.62 8.43
N ALA A 126 12.90 -4.60 9.29
CA ALA A 126 13.18 -4.79 10.71
C ALA A 126 12.10 -5.64 11.40
N LEU A 127 10.83 -5.41 11.08
CA LEU A 127 9.71 -6.16 11.63
C LEU A 127 9.73 -7.63 11.14
N LEU A 128 10.00 -7.86 9.86
CA LEU A 128 10.14 -9.20 9.30
C LEU A 128 11.26 -9.98 9.99
N MET A 129 12.41 -9.35 10.25
CA MET A 129 13.56 -10.00 10.88
C MET A 129 13.35 -10.30 12.37
N ARG A 130 12.68 -9.41 13.11
CA ARG A 130 12.50 -9.54 14.56
C ARG A 130 11.28 -10.39 14.91
N GLU A 131 10.16 -10.14 14.23
CA GLU A 131 8.84 -10.69 14.57
C GLU A 131 8.07 -11.08 13.30
N PRO A 132 8.45 -12.18 12.60
CA PRO A 132 7.86 -12.56 11.32
C PRO A 132 6.34 -12.72 11.36
N GLN A 133 5.79 -13.18 12.50
CA GLN A 133 4.34 -13.35 12.65
C GLN A 133 3.61 -12.00 12.76
N VAL A 134 4.22 -11.01 13.43
CA VAL A 134 3.66 -9.65 13.53
C VAL A 134 3.75 -8.96 12.18
N TYR A 135 4.86 -9.14 11.46
CA TYR A 135 4.98 -8.71 10.07
C TYR A 135 3.85 -9.29 9.20
N ALA A 136 3.63 -10.61 9.25
CA ALA A 136 2.59 -11.26 8.47
C ALA A 136 1.18 -10.72 8.79
N ASN A 137 0.88 -10.46 10.06
CA ASN A 137 -0.40 -9.85 10.45
C ASN A 137 -0.53 -8.40 9.94
N LYS A 138 0.55 -7.59 10.04
CA LYS A 138 0.56 -6.22 9.50
C LYS A 138 0.34 -6.21 7.98
N VAL A 139 0.96 -7.13 7.24
CA VAL A 139 0.72 -7.29 5.80
C VAL A 139 -0.74 -7.64 5.51
N LYS A 140 -1.33 -8.60 6.24
CA LYS A 140 -2.74 -8.97 6.08
C LYS A 140 -3.68 -7.78 6.35
N ASP A 141 -3.38 -6.98 7.37
CA ASP A 141 -4.15 -5.76 7.66
C ASP A 141 -4.03 -4.74 6.52
N TYR A 142 -2.84 -4.57 5.94
CA TYR A 142 -2.62 -3.71 4.77
C TYR A 142 -3.41 -4.20 3.56
N VAL A 143 -3.37 -5.50 3.28
CA VAL A 143 -4.13 -6.12 2.19
C VAL A 143 -5.61 -5.83 2.34
N GLN A 144 -6.15 -6.02 3.54
CA GLN A 144 -7.57 -5.75 3.82
C GLN A 144 -7.93 -4.27 3.73
N ARG A 145 -7.00 -3.32 3.89
CA ARG A 145 -7.30 -1.88 3.85
C ARG A 145 -7.12 -1.28 2.47
N TYR A 146 -6.13 -1.75 1.72
CA TYR A 146 -5.63 -1.06 0.52
C TYR A 146 -5.63 -1.91 -0.75
N ALA A 147 -5.86 -3.23 -0.65
CA ALA A 147 -5.72 -4.14 -1.77
C ALA A 147 -6.93 -5.06 -1.94
N ARG A 148 -8.12 -4.62 -1.52
CA ARG A 148 -9.33 -5.43 -1.75
C ARG A 148 -9.71 -5.41 -3.24
N PRO A 149 -10.15 -6.56 -3.82
CA PRO A 149 -10.55 -6.62 -5.22
C PRO A 149 -11.59 -5.57 -5.62
N GLU A 150 -12.57 -5.28 -4.76
CA GLU A 150 -13.63 -4.31 -5.04
C GLU A 150 -13.09 -2.90 -5.22
N GLN A 151 -12.03 -2.55 -4.48
CA GLN A 151 -11.39 -1.24 -4.55
C GLN A 151 -10.51 -1.10 -5.79
N VAL A 152 -9.92 -2.18 -6.31
CA VAL A 152 -9.02 -2.09 -7.46
C VAL A 152 -9.76 -2.31 -8.78
N LEU A 153 -10.71 -3.25 -8.81
CA LEU A 153 -11.45 -3.64 -10.00
C LEU A 153 -12.73 -2.80 -10.22
N GLY A 154 -13.19 -2.05 -9.20
CA GLY A 154 -14.47 -1.33 -9.20
C GLY A 154 -14.43 0.14 -9.66
N HIS A 155 -13.28 0.72 -9.98
CA HIS A 155 -13.21 2.12 -10.39
C HIS A 155 -13.55 2.31 -11.88
N ASN A 156 -14.85 2.46 -12.15
CA ASN A 156 -15.34 3.31 -13.23
C ASN A 156 -15.23 4.77 -12.72
N PRO A 157 -14.58 5.73 -13.40
CA PRO A 157 -14.27 7.07 -12.86
C PRO A 157 -15.48 8.01 -12.62
N ALA A 158 -16.70 7.48 -12.48
CA ALA A 158 -17.94 8.25 -12.40
C ALA A 158 -18.69 8.15 -11.05
N SER A 159 -18.01 7.89 -9.93
CA SER A 159 -18.60 8.11 -8.59
C SER A 159 -17.54 8.20 -7.50
N VAL A 160 -16.94 9.37 -7.36
CA VAL A 160 -16.51 9.85 -6.04
C VAL A 160 -17.34 11.10 -5.78
N ASN A 161 -18.55 10.90 -5.27
CA ASN A 161 -19.30 12.01 -4.69
C ASN A 161 -19.09 12.00 -3.18
N ASN A 162 -18.51 13.10 -2.74
CA ASN A 162 -18.13 13.45 -1.38
C ASN A 162 -19.27 13.14 -0.38
N LYS A 163 -18.99 12.38 0.66
CA LYS A 163 -19.77 12.41 1.90
C LYS A 163 -18.84 12.74 3.05
N SER A 164 -18.62 14.04 3.20
CA SER A 164 -18.43 14.66 4.51
C SER A 164 -19.80 14.62 5.21
N SER A 165 -19.87 14.04 6.39
CA SER A 165 -21.00 14.25 7.30
C SER A 165 -20.42 14.65 8.64
N ASP A 166 -20.57 15.94 8.91
CA ASP A 166 -20.39 16.58 10.20
C ASP A 166 -21.44 16.02 11.19
N ASP A 167 -20.99 15.57 12.36
CA ASP A 167 -21.86 15.26 13.49
C ASP A 167 -21.96 16.53 14.37
N GLU A 168 -23.05 17.29 14.21
CA GLU A 168 -23.51 18.29 15.17
C GLU A 168 -24.49 17.62 16.15
N ASP A 169 -24.03 17.28 17.35
CA ASP A 169 -24.91 16.88 18.45
C ASP A 169 -25.43 18.14 19.18
N GLY A 170 -26.72 18.45 18.96
CA GLY A 170 -27.48 19.41 19.73
C GLY A 170 -28.09 18.78 20.98
N ASP A 171 -27.56 19.13 22.16
CA ASP A 171 -28.11 18.72 23.45
C ASP A 171 -29.27 19.65 23.85
N GLY A 172 -30.46 19.06 23.99
CA GLY A 172 -31.71 19.71 24.32
C GLY A 172 -32.07 19.56 25.79
N ASP A 173 -32.09 20.70 26.47
CA ASP A 173 -32.62 20.96 27.82
C ASP A 173 -33.94 20.22 28.14
N GLN A 174 -33.93 19.41 29.21
CA GLN A 174 -35.14 18.97 29.90
C GLN A 174 -35.03 19.21 31.41
N LYS A 175 -35.86 20.15 31.85
CA LYS A 175 -36.10 20.66 33.20
C LYS A 175 -37.10 19.79 33.99
N MET A 176 -36.69 19.32 35.17
CA MET A 176 -37.50 18.98 36.36
C MET A 176 -36.53 19.05 37.57
N GLY A 177 -36.76 19.60 38.76
CA GLY A 177 -37.94 20.01 39.51
C GLY A 177 -37.70 19.62 40.99
N ASP A 178 -37.51 20.63 41.85
CA ASP A 178 -37.62 20.72 43.32
C ASP A 178 -36.83 19.82 44.31
N GLY A 179 -36.36 20.47 45.40
CA GLY A 179 -35.93 19.80 46.65
C GLY A 179 -35.06 20.67 47.57
N ASP A 180 -35.70 21.37 48.51
CA ASP A 180 -35.15 22.25 49.56
C ASP A 180 -34.09 21.61 50.50
N GLY A 181 -33.23 22.46 51.10
CA GLY A 181 -32.32 22.04 52.18
C GLY A 181 -31.38 23.12 52.71
N GLU A 182 -31.92 23.96 53.60
CA GLU A 182 -31.37 24.86 54.62
C GLU A 182 -29.85 25.09 54.85
N GLU A 183 -29.61 26.36 55.15
CA GLU A 183 -28.48 27.09 55.74
C GLU A 183 -27.60 26.35 56.78
N SER A 184 -26.31 26.67 56.77
CA SER A 184 -25.62 27.14 57.98
C SER A 184 -24.33 27.89 57.66
N GLU A 185 -24.25 29.12 58.15
CA GLU A 185 -23.06 29.96 58.23
C GLU A 185 -22.09 29.46 59.32
N GLY A 186 -20.80 29.76 59.16
CA GLY A 186 -19.95 30.08 60.33
C GLY A 186 -18.51 29.55 60.33
N GLY A 187 -17.55 30.47 60.56
CA GLY A 187 -16.23 30.22 61.18
C GLY A 187 -15.06 30.21 60.18
N PHE A 188 -14.31 31.28 59.93
CA PHE A 188 -13.43 32.10 60.80
C PHE A 188 -12.07 31.45 61.16
N LEU A 189 -11.02 32.12 60.68
CA LEU A 189 -9.63 32.29 61.17
C LEU A 189 -8.54 31.20 61.09
N SER A 190 -7.48 31.62 60.38
CA SER A 190 -6.04 31.67 60.72
C SER A 190 -5.34 30.49 61.39
N SER A 191 -4.20 30.08 60.81
CA SER A 191 -2.89 30.46 61.35
C SER A 191 -1.76 30.03 60.39
N SER A 192 -0.88 30.99 60.09
CA SER A 192 0.51 30.77 59.70
C SER A 192 1.25 29.98 60.78
N ASP A 193 2.28 29.23 60.40
CA ASP A 193 3.58 29.27 61.10
C ASP A 193 4.65 28.61 60.22
N ASP A 194 5.65 29.44 59.91
CA ASP A 194 6.97 29.12 59.36
C ASP A 194 7.92 28.68 60.50
N GLU A 195 9.06 28.09 60.12
CA GLU A 195 10.26 27.75 60.93
C GLU A 195 10.13 26.50 61.86
N ASP A 196 11.10 25.60 62.00
CA ASP A 196 12.56 25.69 61.99
C ASP A 196 13.18 24.25 61.82
N SER A 197 14.46 24.20 61.46
CA SER A 197 15.43 23.06 61.35
C SER A 197 15.79 22.52 59.96
#